data_AF-A0A923Q227-F1
#
_entry.id   AF-A0A923Q227-F1
#
_cell.length_a   1.000
_cell.length_b   1.000
_cell.length_c   1.000
_cell.angle_alpha   90.00
_cell.angle_beta   90.00
_cell.angle_gamma   90.00
#
_symmetry.space_group_name_H-M   'P 1'
#
loop_
_entity.id
_entity.type
_entity.pdbx_description
1 polymer ?
#
loop_
_entity_poly.entity_id
_entity_poly.type
_entity_poly.pdbx_seq_one_letter_code
_entity_poly.pdbx_strand_id
1 'polypeptide(L)'
;MAESYQQILNPVADSFGLSSLFAVLPLLTLFILLGGLKLKAWVAGLASLVVALAVAIAVYGMPVSQGLLSASEGATFGFFPILWVVINAIWVYNLTVHTGHFDVLRRSFEKVSPDQRIQAVIIAFCFGGLLEALAGFGTPVAISVVMLMALGFAPIKAATLALLANTA
;
A
#
# COMPACT_ATOMS: atom_id res chain seq x y z
N MET A 1 -21.76 24.65 16.82
CA MET A 1 -20.80 23.53 16.73
C MET A 1 -21.52 22.44 16.00
N ALA A 2 -21.14 22.09 14.76
CA ALA A 2 -21.80 20.99 14.04
C ALA A 2 -21.53 19.70 14.82
N GLU A 3 -22.57 18.95 15.18
CA GLU A 3 -22.38 17.67 15.87
C GLU A 3 -21.55 16.73 14.99
N SER A 4 -20.47 16.17 15.55
CA SER A 4 -19.67 15.14 14.89
C SER A 4 -20.53 13.89 14.78
N TYR A 5 -20.69 13.36 13.58
CA TYR A 5 -21.35 12.06 13.40
C TYR A 5 -20.66 11.00 14.24
N GLN A 6 -21.47 10.21 14.92
CA GLN A 6 -21.05 9.03 15.67
C GLN A 6 -21.56 7.81 14.91
N GLN A 7 -20.65 6.90 14.56
CA GLN A 7 -21.02 5.75 13.77
C GLN A 7 -21.89 4.78 14.57
N ILE A 8 -23.09 4.52 14.04
CA ILE A 8 -23.94 3.43 14.52
C ILE A 8 -23.44 2.14 13.87
N LEU A 9 -23.15 1.10 14.66
CA LEU A 9 -22.55 -0.14 14.16
C LEU A 9 -23.57 -1.08 13.51
N ASN A 10 -24.84 -0.98 13.89
CA ASN A 10 -25.93 -1.86 13.47
C ASN A 10 -27.15 -1.08 12.88
N PRO A 11 -26.97 -0.12 11.94
CA PRO A 11 -28.06 0.71 11.43
C PRO A 11 -29.10 -0.07 10.63
N VAL A 12 -28.78 -1.28 10.17
CA VAL A 12 -29.69 -2.12 9.37
C VAL A 12 -30.41 -3.13 10.27
N ALA A 13 -31.68 -2.86 10.56
CA ALA A 13 -32.58 -3.74 11.34
C ALA A 13 -31.96 -4.20 12.67
N ASP A 14 -31.19 -3.32 13.33
CA ASP A 14 -30.45 -3.58 14.56
C ASP A 14 -29.48 -4.78 14.51
N SER A 15 -29.18 -5.28 13.31
CA SER A 15 -28.37 -6.46 13.08
C SER A 15 -26.96 -6.10 12.62
N PHE A 16 -25.98 -6.56 13.39
CA PHE A 16 -24.56 -6.45 13.04
C PHE A 16 -24.23 -7.16 11.72
N GLY A 17 -24.81 -8.35 11.50
CA GLY A 17 -24.54 -9.15 10.31
C GLY A 17 -25.01 -8.46 9.03
N LEU A 18 -26.24 -7.94 9.04
CA LEU A 18 -26.78 -7.22 7.89
C LEU A 18 -26.02 -5.93 7.61
N SER A 19 -25.70 -5.17 8.67
CA SER A 19 -24.93 -3.94 8.53
C SER A 19 -23.52 -4.20 7.97
N SER A 20 -22.88 -5.29 8.40
CA SER A 20 -21.56 -5.71 7.89
C SER A 20 -21.58 -6.08 6.41
N LEU A 21 -22.69 -6.65 5.90
CA LEU A 21 -22.83 -6.95 4.46
C LEU A 21 -22.84 -5.68 3.60
N PHE A 22 -23.40 -4.58 4.11
CA PHE A 22 -23.32 -3.30 3.41
C PHE A 22 -21.92 -2.68 3.54
N ALA A 23 -21.30 -2.78 4.72
CA ALA A 23 -19.96 -2.25 4.97
C ALA A 23 -18.88 -2.89 4.09
N VAL A 24 -19.05 -4.14 3.65
CA VAL A 24 -18.07 -4.82 2.79
C VAL A 24 -18.19 -4.46 1.30
N LEU A 25 -19.29 -3.83 0.87
CA LEU A 25 -19.54 -3.53 -0.55
C LEU A 25 -18.43 -2.72 -1.24
N PRO A 26 -17.84 -1.67 -0.62
CA PRO A 26 -16.74 -0.94 -1.25
C PRO A 26 -15.52 -1.85 -1.49
N LEU A 27 -15.17 -2.69 -0.51
CA LEU A 27 -14.05 -3.63 -0.64
C LEU A 27 -14.29 -4.64 -1.75
N LEU A 28 -15.49 -5.25 -1.80
CA LEU A 28 -15.85 -6.17 -2.88
C LEU A 28 -15.78 -5.48 -4.24
N THR A 29 -16.29 -4.25 -4.33
CA THR A 29 -16.22 -3.45 -5.56
C THR A 29 -14.77 -3.27 -6.01
N LEU A 30 -13.87 -2.89 -5.09
CA LEU A 30 -12.46 -2.73 -5.38
C LEU A 30 -11.82 -4.03 -5.88
N PHE A 31 -12.00 -5.14 -5.16
CA PHE A 31 -11.38 -6.43 -5.51
C PHE A 31 -11.95 -7.04 -6.80
N ILE A 32 -13.24 -6.90 -7.04
CA ILE A 32 -13.87 -7.40 -8.28
C ILE A 32 -13.37 -6.58 -9.47
N LEU A 33 -13.33 -5.24 -9.36
CA LEU A 33 -12.88 -4.39 -10.47
C LEU A 33 -11.39 -4.57 -10.76
N LEU A 34 -10.56 -4.72 -9.73
CA LEU A 34 -9.11 -4.84 -9.88
C LEU A 34 -8.66 -6.27 -10.21
N GLY A 35 -9.15 -7.27 -9.48
CA GLY A 35 -8.74 -8.67 -9.62
C GLY A 35 -9.55 -9.42 -10.68
N GLY A 36 -10.87 -9.28 -10.64
CA GLY A 36 -11.77 -9.98 -11.57
C GLY A 36 -11.77 -9.35 -12.97
N LEU A 37 -12.07 -8.04 -13.04
CA LEU A 37 -12.21 -7.30 -14.29
C LEU A 37 -10.91 -6.66 -14.79
N LYS A 38 -9.85 -6.67 -13.96
CA LYS A 38 -8.51 -6.15 -14.31
C LYS A 38 -8.53 -4.71 -14.83
N LEU A 39 -9.43 -3.88 -14.28
CA LEU A 39 -9.49 -2.47 -14.61
C LEU A 39 -8.30 -1.71 -14.02
N LYS A 40 -8.05 -0.51 -14.55
CA LYS A 40 -7.00 0.37 -14.04
C LYS A 40 -7.26 0.69 -12.57
N ALA A 41 -6.22 0.66 -11.74
CA ALA A 41 -6.33 0.86 -10.29
C ALA A 41 -7.05 2.16 -9.90
N TRP A 42 -6.79 3.26 -10.61
CA TRP A 42 -7.45 4.54 -10.34
C TRP A 42 -8.97 4.51 -10.62
N VAL A 43 -9.42 3.72 -11.60
CA VAL A 43 -10.85 3.55 -11.90
C VAL A 43 -11.52 2.71 -10.82
N ALA A 44 -10.89 1.59 -10.46
CA ALA A 44 -11.39 0.72 -9.39
C ALA A 44 -11.47 1.46 -8.05
N GLY A 45 -10.47 2.28 -7.73
CA GLY A 45 -10.43 3.12 -6.53
C GLY A 45 -11.55 4.16 -6.51
N LEU A 46 -11.75 4.90 -7.61
CA LEU A 46 -12.84 5.88 -7.71
C LEU A 46 -14.23 5.23 -7.60
N ALA A 47 -14.44 4.10 -8.26
CA ALA A 47 -15.70 3.36 -8.17
C ALA A 47 -15.97 2.87 -6.73
N SER A 48 -14.94 2.31 -6.07
CA SER A 48 -15.01 1.91 -4.67
C SER A 48 -15.31 3.10 -3.74
N LEU A 49 -14.73 4.28 -3.99
CA LEU A 49 -15.01 5.49 -3.21
C LEU A 49 -16.47 5.94 -3.35
N VAL A 50 -17.02 5.89 -4.57
CA VAL A 50 -18.43 6.21 -4.81
C VAL A 50 -19.33 5.25 -4.05
N VAL A 51 -19.03 3.95 -4.08
CA VAL A 51 -19.79 2.95 -3.31
C VAL A 51 -19.65 3.18 -1.80
N ALA A 52 -18.46 3.52 -1.31
CA ALA A 52 -18.24 3.85 0.10
C ALA A 52 -19.08 5.06 0.56
N LEU A 53 -19.09 6.13 -0.23
CA LEU A 53 -19.90 7.32 0.05
C LEU A 53 -21.40 7.00 0.03
N ALA A 54 -21.85 6.21 -0.96
CA ALA A 54 -23.23 5.79 -1.05
C ALA A 54 -23.67 4.99 0.18
N VAL A 55 -22.85 4.02 0.62
CA VAL A 55 -23.13 3.23 1.83
C VAL A 55 -23.10 4.10 3.08
N ALA A 56 -22.10 4.96 3.24
CA ALA A 56 -21.97 5.82 4.42
C ALA A 56 -23.17 6.77 4.59
N ILE A 57 -23.64 7.37 3.49
CA ILE A 57 -24.74 8.33 3.52
C ILE A 57 -26.09 7.63 3.60
N ALA A 58 -26.34 6.64 2.72
CA ALA A 58 -27.66 6.04 2.57
C ALA A 58 -27.97 4.94 3.60
N VAL A 59 -26.96 4.20 4.06
CA VAL A 59 -27.14 3.07 5.00
C VAL A 59 -26.79 3.48 6.43
N TYR A 60 -25.70 4.22 6.60
CA TYR A 60 -25.20 4.63 7.91
C TYR A 60 -25.71 6.01 8.34
N GLY A 61 -26.43 6.74 7.48
CA GLY A 61 -27.02 8.03 7.83
C GLY A 61 -25.99 9.14 8.08
N MET A 62 -24.76 8.97 7.57
CA MET A 62 -23.72 9.97 7.71
C MET A 62 -24.12 11.25 6.95
N PRO A 63 -24.04 12.44 7.56
CA PRO A 63 -24.30 13.69 6.86
C PRO A 63 -23.39 13.85 5.64
N VAL A 64 -23.95 14.26 4.50
CA VAL A 64 -23.22 14.40 3.22
C VAL A 64 -21.96 15.26 3.37
N SER A 65 -22.05 16.35 4.14
CA SER A 65 -20.91 17.23 4.41
C SER A 65 -19.77 16.49 5.09
N GLN A 66 -20.06 15.65 6.07
CA GLN A 66 -19.04 14.87 6.78
C GLN A 66 -18.51 13.72 5.93
N GLY A 67 -19.37 13.06 5.14
CA GLY A 67 -18.92 12.04 4.18
C GLY A 67 -17.93 12.59 3.15
N LEU A 68 -18.21 13.77 2.60
CA LEU A 68 -17.29 14.46 1.69
C LEU A 68 -16.01 14.92 2.39
N LEU A 69 -16.10 15.40 3.63
CA LEU A 69 -14.93 15.75 4.44
C LEU A 69 -14.03 14.53 4.66
N SER A 70 -14.58 13.38 5.04
CA SER A 70 -13.83 12.12 5.18
C SER A 70 -13.20 11.67 3.86
N ALA A 71 -13.91 11.79 2.74
CA ALA A 71 -13.34 11.49 1.42
C ALA A 71 -12.17 12.44 1.07
N SER A 72 -12.31 13.73 1.38
CA SER A 72 -11.26 14.73 1.13
C SER A 72 -10.06 14.57 2.06
N GLU A 73 -10.28 14.12 3.30
CA GLU A 73 -9.23 13.78 4.25
C GLU A 73 -8.43 12.60 3.72
N GLY A 74 -9.10 11.52 3.31
CA GLY A 74 -8.46 10.36 2.69
C GLY A 74 -7.71 10.74 1.40
N ALA A 75 -8.26 11.62 0.57
CA ALA A 75 -7.58 12.12 -0.63
C ALA A 75 -6.32 12.95 -0.27
N THR A 76 -6.41 13.79 0.75
CA THR A 76 -5.27 14.61 1.22
C THR A 76 -4.19 13.73 1.85
N PHE A 77 -4.58 12.73 2.65
CA PHE A 77 -3.67 11.76 3.23
C PHE A 77 -3.01 10.87 2.17
N GLY A 78 -3.77 10.48 1.13
CA GLY A 78 -3.23 9.76 0.00
C GLY A 78 -2.29 10.60 -0.85
N PHE A 79 -2.56 11.89 -1.00
CA PHE A 79 -1.76 12.75 -1.85
C PHE A 79 -0.52 13.28 -1.13
N PHE A 80 -0.64 13.83 0.07
CA PHE A 80 0.47 14.50 0.74
C PHE A 80 1.43 13.51 1.41
N PRO A 81 1.06 12.76 2.48
CA PRO A 81 1.93 11.77 3.10
C PRO A 81 2.56 10.77 2.13
N ILE A 82 1.76 10.11 1.29
CA ILE A 82 2.26 9.02 0.45
C ILE A 82 3.19 9.55 -0.65
N LEU A 83 2.79 10.61 -1.38
CA LEU A 83 3.70 11.18 -2.40
C LEU A 83 4.94 11.78 -1.76
N TRP A 84 4.83 12.40 -0.59
CA TRP A 84 5.99 12.94 0.11
C TRP A 84 7.00 11.86 0.45
N VAL A 85 6.55 10.71 0.97
CA VAL A 85 7.43 9.55 1.24
C VAL A 85 8.05 9.02 -0.05
N VAL A 86 7.26 8.78 -1.09
CA VAL A 86 7.75 8.21 -2.35
C VAL A 86 8.75 9.15 -3.05
N ILE A 87 8.48 10.45 -3.10
CA ILE A 87 9.38 11.44 -3.71
C ILE A 87 10.71 11.50 -2.97
N ASN A 88 10.69 11.58 -1.64
CA ASN A 88 11.92 11.60 -0.84
C ASN A 88 12.69 10.28 -0.97
N ALA A 89 12.00 9.14 -0.99
CA ALA A 89 12.62 7.82 -1.18
C ALA A 89 13.31 7.72 -2.55
N ILE A 90 12.64 8.13 -3.63
CA ILE A 90 13.22 8.14 -4.98
C ILE A 90 14.40 9.12 -5.05
N TRP A 91 14.29 10.29 -4.41
CA TRP A 91 15.37 11.26 -4.37
C TRP A 91 16.61 10.71 -3.65
N VAL A 92 16.45 10.11 -2.48
CA VAL A 92 17.53 9.44 -1.75
C VAL A 92 18.11 8.29 -2.57
N TYR A 93 17.26 7.46 -3.19
CA TYR A 93 17.71 6.39 -4.09
C TYR A 93 18.58 6.94 -5.22
N ASN A 94 18.10 7.94 -5.97
CA ASN A 94 18.85 8.57 -7.05
C ASN A 94 20.17 9.19 -6.56
N LEU A 95 20.18 9.78 -5.37
CA LEU A 95 21.39 10.30 -4.75
C LEU A 95 22.40 9.18 -4.46
N THR A 96 21.96 8.03 -3.92
CA THR A 96 22.84 6.88 -3.65
C THR A 96 23.40 6.25 -4.94
N VAL A 97 22.61 6.23 -6.01
CA VAL A 97 23.03 5.75 -7.34
C VAL A 97 24.04 6.72 -7.95
N HIS A 98 23.73 8.01 -7.98
CA HIS A 98 24.61 9.03 -8.57
C HIS A 98 25.94 9.16 -7.82
N THR A 99 25.93 9.02 -6.49
CA THR A 99 27.16 9.11 -5.67
C THR A 99 27.98 7.81 -5.67
N GLY A 100 27.53 6.75 -6.37
CA GLY A 100 28.20 5.44 -6.40
C GLY A 100 28.13 4.67 -5.07
N HIS A 101 27.43 5.18 -4.06
CA HIS A 101 27.25 4.49 -2.78
C HIS A 101 26.36 3.25 -2.91
N PHE A 102 25.51 3.18 -3.94
CA PHE A 102 24.77 1.98 -4.25
C PHE A 102 25.69 0.79 -4.56
N ASP A 103 26.81 1.02 -5.26
CA ASP A 103 27.82 -0.02 -5.52
C ASP A 103 28.56 -0.45 -4.25
N VAL A 104 28.69 0.45 -3.27
CA VAL A 104 29.26 0.11 -1.95
C VAL A 104 28.31 -0.80 -1.18
N LEU A 105 27.00 -0.55 -1.26
CA LEU A 105 25.96 -1.39 -0.67
C LEU A 105 25.96 -2.80 -1.30
N ARG A 106 26.05 -2.88 -2.64
CA ARG A 106 26.20 -4.15 -3.35
C ARG A 106 27.45 -4.93 -2.92
N ARG A 107 28.61 -4.28 -2.86
CA ARG A 107 29.87 -4.90 -2.40
C ARG A 107 29.81 -5.34 -0.95
N SER A 108 29.03 -4.67 -0.12
CA SER A 108 28.83 -5.06 1.28
C SER A 108 28.05 -6.36 1.38
N PHE A 109 27.02 -6.58 0.56
CA PHE A 109 26.26 -7.84 0.55
C PHE A 109 27.04 -9.01 -0.07
N GLU A 110 27.80 -8.79 -1.15
CA GLU A 110 28.66 -9.81 -1.74
C GLU A 110 29.75 -10.30 -0.76
N LYS A 111 30.19 -9.45 0.19
CA LYS A 111 31.12 -9.83 1.25
C LYS A 111 30.50 -10.70 2.36
N VAL A 112 29.19 -10.61 2.58
CA VAL A 112 28.52 -11.39 3.66
C VAL A 112 28.39 -12.85 3.26
N SER A 113 27.98 -13.12 2.02
CA SER A 113 27.91 -14.48 1.50
C SER A 113 27.94 -14.50 -0.03
N PRO A 114 28.67 -15.45 -0.64
CA PRO A 114 28.62 -15.68 -2.08
C PRO A 114 27.33 -16.43 -2.51
N ASP A 115 26.53 -16.97 -1.59
CA ASP A 115 25.30 -17.68 -1.92
C ASP A 115 24.15 -16.69 -2.18
N GLN A 116 23.65 -16.67 -3.41
CA GLN A 116 22.51 -15.85 -3.82
C GLN A 116 21.26 -16.05 -2.93
N ARG A 117 21.04 -17.25 -2.39
CA ARG A 117 19.88 -17.53 -1.52
C ARG A 117 19.98 -16.78 -0.20
N ILE A 118 21.18 -16.73 0.39
CA ILE A 118 21.42 -16.00 1.64
C ILE A 118 21.29 -14.49 1.39
N GLN A 119 21.83 -14.00 0.27
CA GLN A 119 21.65 -12.60 -0.14
C GLN A 119 20.17 -12.25 -0.33
N ALA A 120 19.39 -13.16 -0.92
CA ALA A 120 17.96 -12.94 -1.10
C ALA A 120 17.22 -12.80 0.23
N VAL A 121 17.55 -13.61 1.24
CA VAL A 121 16.96 -13.49 2.57
C VAL A 121 17.37 -12.16 3.22
N ILE A 122 18.65 -11.79 3.17
CA ILE A 122 19.13 -10.54 3.76
C ILE A 122 18.44 -9.32 3.13
N ILE A 123 18.26 -9.33 1.81
CA ILE A 123 17.68 -8.19 1.09
C ILE A 123 16.16 -8.19 1.19
N ALA A 124 15.50 -9.28 0.79
CA ALA A 124 14.04 -9.34 0.70
C ALA A 124 13.38 -9.32 2.08
N PHE A 125 13.95 -10.03 3.05
CA PHE A 125 13.34 -10.20 4.37
C PHE A 125 13.90 -9.19 5.38
N CYS A 126 15.21 -9.16 5.61
CA CYS A 126 15.78 -8.30 6.67
C CYS A 126 15.77 -6.82 6.27
N PHE A 127 16.33 -6.48 5.11
CA PHE A 127 16.42 -5.09 4.64
C PHE A 127 15.06 -4.57 4.18
N GLY A 128 14.29 -5.39 3.45
CA GLY A 128 12.90 -5.08 3.09
C GLY A 128 12.04 -4.77 4.33
N GLY A 129 12.10 -5.62 5.37
CA GLY A 129 11.38 -5.39 6.62
C GLY A 129 11.84 -4.15 7.38
N LEU A 130 13.16 -3.88 7.42
CA LEU A 130 13.69 -2.63 8.00
C LEU A 130 13.14 -1.40 7.26
N LEU A 131 13.13 -1.43 5.94
CA LEU A 131 12.60 -0.35 5.13
C LEU A 131 11.08 -0.22 5.31
N GLU A 132 10.32 -1.30 5.53
CA GLU A 132 8.87 -1.20 5.78
C GLU A 132 8.60 -0.50 7.11
N ALA A 133 9.38 -0.79 8.14
CA ALA A 133 9.29 -0.08 9.42
C ALA A 133 9.61 1.43 9.31
N LEU A 134 10.42 1.83 8.32
CA LEU A 134 10.84 3.23 8.13
C LEU A 134 9.98 4.00 7.12
N ALA A 135 9.59 3.37 6.02
CA ALA A 135 8.94 3.99 4.87
C ALA A 135 7.46 3.60 4.74
N GLY A 136 7.10 2.36 5.11
CA GLY A 136 5.76 1.80 4.96
C GLY A 136 5.23 1.74 3.52
N PHE A 137 3.98 1.32 3.40
CA PHE A 137 3.16 1.35 2.18
C PHE A 137 3.73 0.54 1.00
N GLY A 138 4.51 -0.52 1.25
CA GLY A 138 5.04 -1.39 0.21
C GLY A 138 6.13 -0.79 -0.68
N THR A 139 6.58 0.43 -0.38
CA THR A 139 7.80 1.06 -0.95
C THR A 139 9.04 0.14 -0.88
N PRO A 140 9.29 -0.57 0.23
CA PRO A 140 10.42 -1.49 0.38
C PRO A 140 10.42 -2.66 -0.59
N VAL A 141 9.23 -3.14 -0.97
CA VAL A 141 9.11 -4.23 -1.92
C VAL A 141 9.74 -3.80 -3.25
N ALA A 142 9.41 -2.60 -3.73
CA ALA A 142 9.98 -2.08 -4.97
C ALA A 142 11.51 -1.96 -4.92
N ILE A 143 12.06 -1.44 -3.81
CA ILE A 143 13.51 -1.29 -3.62
C ILE A 143 14.19 -2.66 -3.56
N SER A 144 13.63 -3.60 -2.80
CA SER A 144 14.16 -4.96 -2.65
C SER A 144 14.17 -5.72 -3.98
N VAL A 145 13.12 -5.58 -4.80
CA VAL A 145 13.07 -6.17 -6.15
C VAL A 145 14.22 -5.66 -7.02
N VAL A 146 14.44 -4.34 -7.06
CA VAL A 146 15.52 -3.74 -7.86
C VAL A 146 16.89 -4.25 -7.38
N MET A 147 17.10 -4.35 -6.08
CA MET A 147 18.35 -4.86 -5.51
C MET A 147 18.59 -6.34 -5.84
N LEU A 148 17.56 -7.18 -5.74
CA LEU A 148 17.64 -8.59 -6.14
C LEU A 148 17.93 -8.73 -7.64
N MET A 149 17.29 -7.93 -8.49
CA MET A 149 17.56 -7.92 -9.93
C MET A 149 19.00 -7.52 -10.23
N ALA A 150 19.56 -6.56 -9.49
CA ALA A 150 20.97 -6.17 -9.62
C ALA A 150 21.96 -7.28 -9.25
N LEU A 151 21.55 -8.24 -8.41
CA LEU A 151 22.32 -9.45 -8.06
C LEU A 151 22.15 -10.62 -9.06
N GLY A 152 21.38 -10.40 -10.14
CA GLY A 152 21.18 -11.38 -11.21
C GLY A 152 19.92 -12.24 -11.05
N PHE A 153 19.01 -11.91 -10.14
CA PHE A 153 17.71 -12.58 -10.07
C PHE A 153 16.83 -12.16 -11.25
N ALA A 154 16.12 -13.13 -11.83
CA ALA A 154 15.11 -12.84 -12.85
C ALA A 154 14.00 -11.93 -12.26
N PRO A 155 13.44 -10.98 -13.03
CA PRO A 155 12.49 -9.98 -12.52
C PRO A 155 11.30 -10.56 -11.76
N ILE A 156 10.68 -11.61 -12.31
CA ILE A 156 9.55 -12.29 -11.66
C ILE A 156 9.99 -12.95 -10.35
N LYS A 157 11.15 -13.61 -10.33
CA LYS A 157 11.66 -14.27 -9.13
C LYS A 157 12.00 -13.26 -8.03
N ALA A 158 12.58 -12.12 -8.40
CA ALA A 158 12.85 -11.01 -7.48
C ALA A 158 11.54 -10.44 -6.91
N ALA A 159 10.55 -10.18 -7.75
CA ALA A 159 9.21 -9.73 -7.34
C ALA A 159 8.55 -10.71 -6.39
N THR A 160 8.52 -12.00 -6.73
CA THR A 160 7.93 -13.03 -5.87
C THR A 160 8.66 -13.13 -4.52
N LEU A 161 10.00 -13.11 -4.51
CA LEU A 161 10.77 -13.18 -3.26
C LEU A 161 10.52 -11.97 -2.36
N ALA A 162 10.53 -10.76 -2.93
CA ALA A 162 10.27 -9.53 -2.18
C ALA A 162 8.83 -9.47 -1.66
N LEU A 163 7.84 -9.87 -2.47
CA LEU A 163 6.44 -9.92 -2.05
C LEU A 163 6.18 -10.99 -0.99
N LEU A 164 6.78 -12.18 -1.14
CA LEU A 164 6.66 -13.26 -0.17
C LEU A 164 7.33 -12.90 1.17
N ALA A 165 8.48 -12.24 1.11
CA ALA A 165 9.22 -11.82 2.29
C ALA A 165 8.58 -10.61 2.99
N ASN A 166 7.68 -9.89 2.31
CA ASN A 166 6.92 -8.80 2.89
C ASN A 166 5.78 -9.33 3.77
N THR A 167 6.12 -9.71 5.01
CA THR A 167 5.18 -10.19 6.03
C THR A 167 4.79 -9.11 7.06
N ALA A 168 5.13 -7.85 6.78
CA ALA A 168 4.92 -6.71 7.64
C ALA A 168 3.53 -6.08 7.46
#